data_AF-A0AAU8C9N2-F1
#
_entry.id   AF-A0AAU8C9N2-F1
#
_cell.length_a   1.000
_cell.length_b   1.000
_cell.length_c   1.000
_cell.angle_alpha   90.00
_cell.angle_beta   90.00
_cell.angle_gamma   90.00
#
_symmetry.space_group_name_H-M   'P 1'
#
loop_
_entity.id
_entity.type
_entity.pdbx_description
1 polymer ?
#
loop_
_entity_poly.entity_id
_entity_poly.type
_entity_poly.pdbx_seq_one_letter_code
_entity_poly.pdbx_strand_id
1 'polypeptide(L)' 'MTGGFFKVECPDCENEQIVFGKASSEVACAVCGTTLARPTGGEAEFAGEVVETVEAR' A
#
# COMPACT_ATOMS: atom_id res chain seq x y z
N MET A 1 -11.83 6.46 12.60
CA MET A 1 -10.46 5.92 12.64
C MET A 1 -9.66 6.53 11.50
N THR A 2 -8.52 7.14 11.80
CA THR A 2 -7.60 7.76 10.82
C THR A 2 -6.95 6.68 9.96
N GLY A 3 -6.65 6.97 8.68
CA GLY A 3 -5.90 6.03 7.84
C GLY A 3 -4.44 5.94 8.29
N GLY A 4 -3.89 4.74 8.38
CA GLY A 4 -2.48 4.50 8.67
C GLY A 4 -1.62 4.49 7.41
N PHE A 5 -0.30 4.49 7.59
CA PHE A 5 0.66 4.20 6.54
C PHE A 5 1.19 2.79 6.72
N PHE A 6 1.36 2.06 5.62
CA PHE A 6 1.75 0.66 5.61
C PHE A 6 2.91 0.49 4.65
N LYS A 7 3.97 -0.20 5.07
CA LYS A 7 5.03 -0.64 4.16
C LYS A 7 4.60 -1.95 3.54
N VAL A 8 4.46 -1.95 2.22
CA VAL A 8 4.01 -3.09 1.43
C VAL A 8 5.16 -3.52 0.51
N GLU A 9 5.47 -4.81 0.51
CA GLU A 9 6.42 -5.39 -0.43
C GLU A 9 5.72 -5.75 -1.75
N CYS A 10 6.31 -5.35 -2.86
CA CYS A 10 5.79 -5.68 -4.19
C CYS A 10 6.05 -7.16 -4.52
N PRO A 11 5.01 -7.95 -4.86
CA PRO A 11 5.17 -9.38 -5.15
C PRO A 11 5.97 -9.69 -6.43
N ASP A 12 6.14 -8.71 -7.32
CA ASP A 12 6.78 -8.93 -8.63
C ASP A 12 8.26 -8.51 -8.68
N CYS A 13 8.67 -7.55 -7.85
CA CYS A 13 10.02 -6.97 -7.91
C CYS A 13 10.66 -6.73 -6.54
N GLU A 14 10.04 -7.22 -5.47
CA GLU A 14 10.54 -7.15 -4.09
C GLU A 14 10.74 -5.70 -3.58
N ASN A 15 10.21 -4.70 -4.30
CA ASN A 15 10.31 -3.31 -3.89
C ASN A 15 9.36 -3.05 -2.72
N GLU A 16 9.91 -2.59 -1.60
CA GLU A 16 9.15 -2.08 -0.46
C GLU A 16 8.68 -0.64 -0.72
N GLN A 17 7.38 -0.39 -0.54
CA GLN A 17 6.79 0.94 -0.71
C GLN A 17 5.83 1.27 0.43
N ILE A 18 5.89 2.51 0.91
CA ILE A 18 4.91 3.03 1.87
C ILE A 18 3.64 3.43 1.13
N VAL A 19 2.51 2.87 1.53
CA VAL A 19 1.19 3.13 0.97
C VAL A 19 0.23 3.61 2.05
N PHE A 20 -0.65 4.54 1.71
CA PHE A 20 -1.69 5.02 2.62
C PHE A 20 -2.86 4.02 2.66
N GLY A 21 -3.23 3.56 3.85
CA GLY A 21 -4.27 2.54 4.02
C GLY A 21 -5.68 2.99 3.68
N LYS A 22 -5.91 4.27 3.37
CA LYS A 22 -7.18 4.76 2.80
C LYS A 22 -6.96 5.43 1.45
N ALA A 23 -6.13 4.81 0.61
CA ALA A 23 -5.93 5.24 -0.76
C ALA A 23 -7.28 5.39 -1.47
N SER A 24 -7.50 6.55 -2.09
CA SER A 24 -8.72 6.86 -2.87
C SER A 24 -8.56 6.57 -4.37
N SER A 25 -7.37 6.13 -4.77
CA SER A 25 -7.00 5.76 -6.14
C SER A 25 -6.11 4.53 -6.08
N GLU A 26 -5.97 3.83 -7.20
CA GLU A 26 -4.99 2.75 -7.31
C GLU A 26 -3.57 3.30 -7.07
N VAL A 27 -2.77 2.55 -6.33
CA VAL A 27 -1.36 2.87 -6.08
C VAL A 27 -0.52 1.85 -6.81
N ALA A 28 0.27 2.32 -7.78
CA ALA A 28 1.19 1.49 -8.54
C ALA A 28 2.58 1.47 -7.87
N CYS A 29 3.24 0.32 -7.94
CA CYS A 29 4.64 0.17 -7.56
C CYS A 29 5.50 1.16 -8.36
N ALA A 30 6.34 1.92 -7.67
CA ALA A 30 7.20 2.93 -8.31
C ALA A 30 8.29 2.32 -9.21
N VAL A 31 8.54 1.01 -9.09
CA VAL A 31 9.58 0.30 -9.84
C VAL A 31 9.01 -0.41 -11.07
N CYS A 32 8.03 -1.30 -10.90
CA CYS A 32 7.50 -2.13 -11.99
C CYS A 32 6.11 -1.69 -12.51
N GLY A 33 5.41 -0.80 -11.79
CA GLY A 33 4.07 -0.35 -12.16
C GLY A 33 2.92 -1.27 -11.74
N THR A 34 3.19 -2.44 -11.13
CA THR A 34 2.14 -3.32 -10.60
C THR A 34 1.30 -2.61 -9.55
N THR A 35 -0.02 -2.80 -9.57
CA THR A 35 -0.93 -2.25 -8.55
C THR A 35 -0.64 -2.86 -7.18
N LEU A 36 -0.22 -2.03 -6.23
CA LEU A 36 0.03 -2.42 -4.83
C LEU A 36 -1.17 -2.19 -3.93
N ALA A 37 -2.03 -1.20 -4.23
CA ALA A 37 -3.24 -0.95 -3.46
C ALA A 37 -4.43 -0.58 -4.33
N ARG A 38 -5.62 -1.08 -3.97
CA ARG A 38 -6.91 -0.78 -4.59
C ARG A 38 -7.87 -0.11 -3.61
N PRO A 39 -8.57 0.96 -4.02
CA PRO A 39 -9.54 1.64 -3.16
C PRO A 39 -10.82 0.80 -3.01
N THR A 40 -11.33 0.64 -1.77
CA THR A 40 -12.56 -0.11 -1.47
C THR A 40 -13.68 0.76 -0.89
N GLY A 41 -13.46 2.08 -0.78
CA GLY A 41 -14.34 3.03 -0.07
C GLY A 41 -14.05 3.15 1.43
N GLY A 42 -13.23 2.25 1.98
CA GLY A 42 -12.72 2.29 3.35
C GLY A 42 -11.20 2.09 3.37
N GLU A 43 -10.76 1.00 3.99
CA GLU A 43 -9.36 0.59 3.96
C GLU A 43 -9.02 -0.02 2.59
N ALA A 44 -7.95 0.47 1.98
CA ALA A 44 -7.46 -0.03 0.71
C ALA A 44 -7.05 -1.50 0.83
N GLU A 45 -7.33 -2.27 -0.22
CA GLU A 45 -6.87 -3.64 -0.34
C GLU A 45 -5.43 -3.64 -0.87
N PHE A 46 -4.52 -4.35 -0.20
CA PHE A 46 -3.12 -4.47 -0.62
C PHE A 46 -2.90 -5.78 -1.39
N ALA A 47 -2.19 -5.70 -2.52
CA ALA A 47 -1.88 -6.86 -3.37
C ALA A 47 -0.55 -7.57 -3.00
N GLY A 48 0.21 -7.02 -2.05
CA GLY A 48 1.49 -7.55 -1.58
C GLY A 48 1.50 -7.80 -0.07
N GLU A 49 2.64 -8.25 0.46
CA GLU A 49 2.80 -8.47 1.90
C GLU A 49 2.95 -7.14 2.65
N VAL A 50 2.19 -6.97 3.74
CA VAL A 50 2.36 -5.82 4.64
C VAL A 50 3.47 -6.13 5.63
N VAL A 51 4.64 -5.54 5.40
CA VAL A 51 5.85 -5.77 6.18
C VAL A 51 5.81 -5.00 7.50
N GLU A 52 5.27 -3.78 7.49
CA GLU A 52 5.27 -2.89 8.65
C GLU A 52 4.08 -1.93 8.62
N THR A 53 3.50 -1.64 9.79
CA THR A 53 2.58 -0.50 9.94
C THR A 53 3.38 0.69 10.45
N VAL A 54 3.48 1.74 9.64
CA VAL A 54 4.21 2.96 9.95
C VAL A 54 3.25 3.88 10.70
N GLU A 55 3.39 3.97 12.02
CA GLU A 55 2.56 4.84 12.84
C GLU A 55 2.85 6.32 12.52
N ALA A 56 1.80 7.06 12.12
CA ALA A 56 1.84 8.51 12.10
C ALA A 56 1.64 9.00 13.54
N ARG A 57 2.71 9.51 14.14
CA ARG A 57 2.68 10.21 15.42
C ARG A 57 1.85 11.50 15.33
#